data_AF-A0A3N4RC48-F1
#
_entry.id   AF-A0A3N4RC48-F1
#
_cell.length_a   1.000
_cell.length_b   1.000
_cell.length_c   1.000
_cell.angle_alpha   90.00
_cell.angle_beta   90.00
_cell.angle_gamma   90.00
#
_symmetry.space_group_name_H-M   'P 1'
#
loop_
_entity.id
_entity.type
_entity.pdbx_description
1 polymer ?
#
loop_
_entity_poly.entity_id
_entity_poly.type
_entity_poly.pdbx_seq_one_letter_code
_entity_poly.pdbx_strand_id
1 'polypeptide(L)'
;MALPDITSRADLEQALRLFYRAAFADPLIGPYFTGIARLDLEAHLPRITDFWESALLRTASYRGNALAPHAALHAAAPLTAAHFGRWVQLWRATLDGRHAGPVTERAKAQAQRIAVTMLRRLGEPDTGGGSGGFVPLSAVRLASGSAAL
;
A
#
# COMPACT_ATOMS: atom_id res chain seq x y z
N MET A 1 -19.61 23.58 -11.97
CA MET A 1 -20.16 22.21 -12.12
C MET A 1 -19.69 21.40 -10.92
N ALA A 2 -20.51 20.50 -10.39
CA ALA A 2 -20.09 19.59 -9.32
C ALA A 2 -19.13 18.53 -9.86
N LEU A 3 -18.13 18.14 -9.07
CA LEU A 3 -17.21 17.04 -9.42
C LEU A 3 -17.95 15.69 -9.35
N PRO A 4 -17.66 14.74 -10.25
CA PRO A 4 -18.26 13.40 -10.21
C PRO A 4 -17.71 12.56 -9.05
N ASP A 5 -18.46 11.57 -8.57
CA ASP A 5 -17.91 10.57 -7.64
C ASP A 5 -17.09 9.50 -8.40
N ILE A 6 -16.37 8.66 -7.68
CA ILE A 6 -15.69 7.47 -8.23
C ILE A 6 -16.75 6.39 -8.46
N THR A 7 -16.88 5.92 -9.70
CA THR A 7 -17.91 4.93 -10.06
C THR A 7 -17.36 3.69 -10.74
N SER A 8 -16.11 3.73 -11.22
CA SER A 8 -15.53 2.68 -12.04
C SER A 8 -14.06 2.41 -11.73
N ARG A 9 -13.59 1.25 -12.19
CA ARG A 9 -12.16 0.91 -12.24
C ARG A 9 -11.34 1.96 -13.01
N ALA A 10 -11.89 2.50 -14.08
CA ALA A 10 -11.21 3.49 -14.92
C ALA A 10 -10.98 4.81 -14.16
N ASP A 11 -11.94 5.23 -13.31
CA ASP A 11 -11.77 6.39 -12.43
C ASP A 11 -10.64 6.15 -11.43
N LEU A 12 -10.61 4.96 -10.82
CA LEU A 12 -9.57 4.56 -9.87
C LEU A 12 -8.18 4.53 -10.52
N GLU A 13 -8.06 3.93 -11.71
CA GLU A 13 -6.77 3.87 -12.41
C GLU A 13 -6.24 5.27 -12.72
N GLN A 14 -7.10 6.19 -13.19
CA GLN A 14 -6.70 7.57 -13.44
C GLN A 14 -6.25 8.29 -12.17
N ALA A 15 -7.00 8.14 -11.06
CA ALA A 15 -6.62 8.71 -9.77
C ALA A 15 -5.28 8.13 -9.30
N LEU A 16 -5.07 6.81 -9.43
CA LEU A 16 -3.83 6.15 -9.04
C LEU A 16 -2.63 6.62 -9.87
N ARG A 17 -2.77 6.74 -11.19
CA ARG A 17 -1.71 7.28 -12.05
C ARG A 17 -1.27 8.68 -11.63
N LEU A 18 -2.23 9.56 -11.29
CA LEU A 18 -1.93 10.90 -10.80
C LEU A 18 -1.29 10.89 -9.42
N PHE A 19 -1.80 10.05 -8.52
CA PHE A 19 -1.24 9.86 -7.20
C PHE A 19 0.22 9.39 -7.28
N TYR A 20 0.53 8.36 -8.08
CA TYR A 20 1.90 7.86 -8.22
C TYR A 20 2.84 8.86 -8.90
N ARG A 21 2.35 9.64 -9.87
CA ARG A 21 3.14 10.76 -10.43
C ARG A 21 3.53 11.75 -9.34
N ALA A 22 2.58 12.14 -8.48
CA ALA A 22 2.86 13.05 -7.37
C ALA A 22 3.77 12.41 -6.32
N ALA A 23 3.54 11.14 -5.98
CA ALA A 23 4.34 10.41 -5.00
C ALA A 23 5.78 10.20 -5.45
N PHE A 24 6.03 9.91 -6.73
CA PHE A 24 7.39 9.75 -7.26
C PHE A 24 8.18 11.06 -7.26
N ALA A 25 7.51 12.19 -7.50
CA ALA A 25 8.12 13.51 -7.48
C ALA A 25 8.26 14.11 -6.07
N ASP A 26 7.64 13.50 -5.06
CA ASP A 26 7.64 14.03 -3.70
C ASP A 26 9.01 13.83 -3.02
N PRO A 27 9.62 14.87 -2.44
CA PRO A 27 10.95 14.75 -1.86
C PRO A 27 11.02 13.86 -0.61
N LEU A 28 9.91 13.68 0.12
CA LEU A 28 9.87 12.88 1.34
C LEU A 28 9.60 11.40 1.04
N ILE A 29 8.58 11.11 0.24
CA ILE A 29 8.18 9.71 -0.02
C ILE A 29 8.68 9.16 -1.36
N GLY A 30 9.04 10.02 -2.31
CA GLY A 30 9.55 9.63 -3.62
C GLY A 30 10.74 8.68 -3.58
N PRO A 31 11.77 8.88 -2.74
CA PRO A 31 12.91 7.97 -2.63
C PRO A 31 12.53 6.52 -2.31
N TYR A 32 11.44 6.28 -1.57
CA TYR A 32 10.95 4.93 -1.29
C TYR A 32 10.42 4.23 -2.53
N PHE A 33 9.78 4.97 -3.43
CA PHE A 33 9.25 4.41 -4.68
C PHE A 33 10.34 4.27 -5.74
N THR A 34 11.21 5.26 -5.89
CA THR A 34 12.16 5.33 -7.02
C THR A 34 13.51 4.70 -6.68
N GLY A 35 14.08 5.00 -5.51
CA GLY A 35 15.41 4.56 -5.12
C GLY A 35 15.44 3.20 -4.45
N ILE A 36 14.53 2.99 -3.49
CA ILE A 36 14.51 1.80 -2.63
C ILE A 36 13.68 0.68 -3.28
N ALA A 37 12.39 0.91 -3.54
CA ALA A 37 11.53 -0.09 -4.18
C ALA A 37 11.83 -0.27 -5.67
N ARG A 38 12.33 0.79 -6.34
CA ARG A 38 12.48 0.87 -7.80
C ARG A 38 11.21 0.41 -8.51
N LEU A 39 10.08 0.96 -8.08
CA LEU A 39 8.75 0.51 -8.45
C LEU A 39 8.50 0.70 -9.96
N ASP A 40 8.22 -0.40 -10.65
CA ASP A 40 7.65 -0.37 -12.00
C ASP A 40 6.15 -0.02 -11.89
N LEU A 41 5.79 1.19 -12.35
CA LEU A 41 4.42 1.67 -12.26
C LEU A 41 3.45 0.83 -13.11
N GLU A 42 3.83 0.45 -14.34
CA GLU A 42 2.91 -0.28 -15.22
C GLU A 42 2.67 -1.70 -14.71
N ALA A 43 3.69 -2.34 -14.11
CA ALA A 43 3.51 -3.64 -13.46
C ALA A 43 2.75 -3.55 -12.13
N HIS A 44 2.82 -2.42 -11.43
CA HIS A 44 2.17 -2.22 -10.13
C HIS A 44 0.70 -1.83 -10.28
N LEU A 45 0.39 -0.98 -11.26
CA LEU A 45 -0.89 -0.30 -11.37
C LEU A 45 -2.10 -1.25 -11.41
N PRO A 46 -2.12 -2.35 -12.18
CA PRO A 46 -3.27 -3.28 -12.16
C PRO A 46 -3.56 -3.83 -10.77
N ARG A 47 -2.52 -4.20 -10.01
CA ARG A 47 -2.65 -4.82 -8.69
C ARG A 47 -3.17 -3.85 -7.63
N ILE A 48 -2.68 -2.61 -7.65
CA ILE A 48 -3.14 -1.59 -6.70
C ILE A 48 -4.53 -1.08 -7.08
N THR A 49 -4.87 -1.06 -8.38
CA THR A 49 -6.26 -0.82 -8.82
C THR A 49 -7.19 -1.92 -8.32
N ASP A 50 -6.84 -3.21 -8.43
CA ASP A 50 -7.64 -4.32 -7.89
C ASP A 50 -7.90 -4.16 -6.39
N PHE A 51 -6.87 -3.76 -5.64
CA PHE A 51 -6.98 -3.50 -4.20
C PHE A 51 -8.01 -2.40 -3.90
N TRP A 52 -7.91 -1.26 -4.57
CA TRP A 52 -8.82 -0.13 -4.34
C TRP A 52 -10.23 -0.39 -4.84
N GLU A 53 -10.37 -1.08 -5.97
CA GLU A 53 -11.66 -1.47 -6.52
C GLU A 53 -12.40 -2.40 -5.54
N SER A 54 -11.71 -3.44 -5.05
CA SER A 54 -12.22 -4.33 -4.00
C SER A 54 -12.61 -3.56 -2.73
N ALA A 55 -11.75 -2.64 -2.27
CA ALA A 55 -11.98 -1.88 -1.04
C ALA A 55 -13.13 -0.86 -1.13
N LEU A 56 -13.39 -0.29 -2.31
CA LEU A 56 -14.30 0.84 -2.45
C LEU A 56 -15.61 0.49 -3.16
N LEU A 57 -15.53 -0.34 -4.20
CA LEU A 57 -16.66 -0.72 -5.04
C LEU A 57 -17.22 -2.10 -4.70
N ARG A 58 -16.64 -2.78 -3.69
CA ARG A 58 -17.07 -4.09 -3.18
C ARG A 58 -17.05 -5.20 -4.24
N THR A 59 -16.18 -5.06 -5.24
CA THR A 59 -15.97 -6.04 -6.30
C THR A 59 -14.98 -7.11 -5.83
N ALA A 60 -15.51 -8.20 -5.25
CA ALA A 60 -14.74 -9.34 -4.71
C ALA A 60 -13.67 -9.00 -3.65
N SER A 61 -13.05 -10.02 -3.04
CA SER A 61 -12.06 -9.86 -1.96
C SER A 61 -10.63 -9.84 -2.48
N TYR A 62 -9.91 -8.73 -2.27
CA TYR A 62 -8.45 -8.69 -2.45
C TYR A 62 -7.77 -9.65 -1.46
N ARG A 63 -6.88 -10.53 -1.95
CA ARG A 63 -6.18 -11.56 -1.15
C ARG A 63 -4.66 -11.34 -1.03
N GLY A 64 -4.17 -10.14 -1.32
CA GLY A 64 -2.74 -9.84 -1.27
C GLY A 64 -2.24 -9.52 0.15
N ASN A 65 -0.98 -9.88 0.43
CA ASN A 65 -0.31 -9.47 1.66
C ASN A 65 0.30 -8.07 1.49
N ALA A 66 -0.47 -7.04 1.83
CA ALA A 66 -0.02 -5.66 1.75
C ALA A 66 1.12 -5.34 2.75
N LEU A 67 1.25 -6.05 3.87
CA LEU A 67 2.24 -5.72 4.91
C LEU A 67 3.67 -6.06 4.49
N ALA A 68 3.88 -7.24 3.89
CA ALA A 68 5.21 -7.73 3.52
C ALA A 68 6.08 -6.73 2.75
N PRO A 69 5.62 -6.09 1.66
CA PRO A 69 6.44 -5.10 0.95
C PRO A 69 6.76 -3.86 1.80
N HIS A 70 5.85 -3.43 2.68
CA HIS A 70 6.10 -2.28 3.56
C HIS A 70 7.11 -2.63 4.66
N ALA A 71 7.10 -3.86 5.16
CA ALA A 71 8.10 -4.34 6.11
C ALA A 71 9.50 -4.40 5.49
N ALA A 72 9.61 -4.88 4.25
CA ALA A 72 10.88 -4.88 3.52
C ALA A 72 11.41 -3.45 3.29
N LEU A 73 10.52 -2.51 2.93
CA LEU A 73 10.89 -1.09 2.80
C LEU A 73 11.33 -0.49 4.13
N HIS A 74 10.61 -0.75 5.22
CA HIS A 74 10.95 -0.26 6.55
C HIS A 74 12.31 -0.78 7.04
N ALA A 75 12.61 -2.06 6.77
CA ALA A 75 13.90 -2.66 7.09
C ALA A 75 15.06 -2.02 6.29
N ALA A 76 14.81 -1.62 5.04
CA ALA A 76 15.80 -0.93 4.22
C ALA A 76 15.99 0.56 4.62
N ALA A 77 14.89 1.24 4.95
CA ALA A 77 14.89 2.60 5.49
C ALA A 77 13.62 2.83 6.34
N PRO A 78 13.72 3.35 7.57
CA PRO A 78 12.56 3.44 8.47
C PRO A 78 11.39 4.25 7.90
N LEU A 79 10.27 3.58 7.63
CA LEU A 79 8.99 4.24 7.37
C LEU A 79 8.43 4.80 8.68
N THR A 80 8.06 6.08 8.68
CA THR A 80 7.65 6.83 9.89
C THR A 80 6.27 7.44 9.71
N ALA A 81 5.70 8.00 10.78
CA ALA A 81 4.42 8.71 10.73
C ALA A 81 4.41 9.85 9.70
N ALA A 82 5.54 10.53 9.50
CA ALA A 82 5.66 11.61 8.51
C ALA A 82 5.48 11.07 7.08
N HIS A 83 6.09 9.93 6.75
CA HIS A 83 5.98 9.30 5.43
C HIS A 83 4.53 8.88 5.13
N PHE A 84 3.89 8.18 6.06
CA PHE A 84 2.49 7.76 5.90
C PHE A 84 1.53 8.96 5.86
N GLY A 85 1.77 9.98 6.70
CA GLY A 85 1.00 11.23 6.67
C GLY A 85 1.09 11.93 5.32
N ARG A 86 2.30 11.99 4.73
CA ARG A 86 2.50 12.60 3.42
C ARG A 86 1.82 11.81 2.29
N TRP A 87 1.92 10.48 2.33
CA TRP A 87 1.21 9.60 1.40
C TRP A 87 -0.32 9.86 1.41
N VAL A 88 -0.92 9.98 2.61
CA VAL A 88 -2.35 10.31 2.76
C VAL A 88 -2.67 11.70 2.20
N GLN A 89 -1.82 12.70 2.47
CA GLN A 89 -2.04 14.07 1.95
C GLN A 89 -2.05 14.09 0.42
N LEU A 90 -1.09 13.43 -0.22
CA LEU A 90 -1.02 13.36 -1.68
C LEU A 90 -2.22 12.61 -2.28
N TRP A 91 -2.66 11.52 -1.64
CA TRP A 91 -3.87 10.80 -2.06
C TRP A 91 -5.11 11.69 -1.97
N ARG A 92 -5.31 12.38 -0.84
CA ARG A 92 -6.44 13.30 -0.66
C ARG A 92 -6.43 14.42 -1.70
N ALA A 93 -5.28 15.08 -1.89
CA ALA A 93 -5.13 16.14 -2.88
C ALA A 93 -5.43 15.66 -4.32
N THR A 94 -5.01 14.44 -4.65
CA THR A 94 -5.33 13.82 -5.95
C THR A 94 -6.84 13.68 -6.17
N LEU A 95 -7.57 13.28 -5.13
CA LEU A 95 -9.01 13.10 -5.20
C LEU A 95 -9.77 14.43 -5.18
N ASP A 96 -9.41 15.36 -4.29
CA ASP A 96 -10.08 16.65 -4.11
C ASP A 96 -10.12 17.49 -5.41
N GLY A 97 -9.13 17.33 -6.28
CA GLY A 97 -9.08 18.05 -7.56
C GLY A 97 -9.96 17.48 -8.68
N ARG A 98 -10.58 16.31 -8.49
CA ARG A 98 -11.22 15.56 -9.60
C ARG A 98 -12.53 14.89 -9.24
N HIS A 99 -12.68 14.47 -7.99
CA HIS A 99 -13.82 13.69 -7.55
C HIS A 99 -14.44 14.25 -6.28
N ALA A 100 -15.76 14.09 -6.15
CA ALA A 100 -16.49 14.38 -4.93
C ALA A 100 -17.68 13.42 -4.80
N GLY A 101 -17.94 12.95 -3.57
CA GLY A 101 -19.07 12.08 -3.29
C GLY A 101 -18.75 10.99 -2.27
N PRO A 102 -19.74 10.14 -1.92
CA PRO A 102 -19.60 9.12 -0.88
C PRO A 102 -18.45 8.12 -1.10
N VAL A 103 -18.19 7.69 -2.34
CA VAL A 103 -17.09 6.74 -2.63
C VAL A 103 -15.74 7.44 -2.50
N THR A 104 -15.65 8.69 -2.96
CA THR A 104 -14.47 9.53 -2.82
C THR A 104 -14.12 9.78 -1.35
N GLU A 105 -15.10 10.11 -0.51
CA GLU A 105 -14.87 10.28 0.94
C GLU A 105 -14.46 8.96 1.61
N ARG A 106 -15.04 7.84 1.17
CA ARG A 106 -14.60 6.51 1.62
C ARG A 106 -13.16 6.23 1.22
N ALA A 107 -12.73 6.61 0.02
CA ALA A 107 -11.35 6.45 -0.44
C ALA A 107 -10.36 7.24 0.42
N LYS A 108 -10.70 8.48 0.79
CA LYS A 108 -9.88 9.31 1.71
C LYS A 108 -9.80 8.71 3.10
N ALA A 109 -10.92 8.27 3.66
CA ALA A 109 -10.96 7.63 4.97
C ALA A 109 -10.21 6.29 4.97
N GLN A 110 -10.32 5.51 3.90
CA GLN A 110 -9.63 4.23 3.77
C GLN A 110 -8.11 4.40 3.72
N ALA A 111 -7.60 5.40 2.99
CA ALA A 111 -6.19 5.76 2.99
C ALA A 111 -5.65 6.02 4.41
N GLN A 112 -6.40 6.78 5.22
CA GLN A 112 -6.04 7.05 6.61
C GLN A 112 -5.98 5.77 7.46
N ARG A 113 -6.97 4.87 7.32
CA ARG A 113 -6.97 3.59 8.05
C ARG A 113 -5.79 2.70 7.67
N ILE A 114 -5.45 2.64 6.39
CA ILE A 114 -4.29 1.89 5.88
C ILE A 114 -3.01 2.46 6.50
N ALA A 115 -2.82 3.78 6.43
CA ALA A 115 -1.64 4.46 6.97
C ALA A 115 -1.43 4.16 8.46
N VAL A 116 -2.47 4.31 9.29
CA VAL A 116 -2.41 4.02 10.73
C VAL A 116 -2.11 2.54 11.00
N THR A 117 -2.74 1.64 10.24
CA THR A 117 -2.54 0.19 10.40
C THR A 117 -1.11 -0.22 10.05
N MET A 118 -0.57 0.29 8.94
CA MET A 118 0.80 -0.01 8.52
C MET A 118 1.81 0.56 9.52
N LEU A 119 1.65 1.81 9.95
CA LEU A 119 2.55 2.43 10.93
C LEU A 119 2.61 1.61 12.23
N ARG A 120 1.46 1.19 12.77
CA ARG A 120 1.41 0.37 13.98
C ARG A 120 2.13 -0.97 13.78
N ARG A 121 1.81 -1.67 12.69
CA ARG A 121 2.37 -3.00 12.40
C ARG A 121 3.86 -3.02 12.08
N LEU A 122 4.43 -1.88 11.66
CA LEU A 122 5.87 -1.75 11.41
C LEU A 122 6.64 -1.32 12.67
N GLY A 123 5.98 -0.64 13.61
CA GLY A 123 6.58 -0.21 14.89
C GLY A 123 6.56 -1.28 15.97
N GLU A 124 5.80 -2.36 15.79
CA GLU A 124 5.88 -3.55 16.63
C GLU A 124 7.14 -4.33 16.21
N PRO A 125 8.15 -4.52 17.10
CA PRO A 125 9.23 -5.46 16.81
C PRO A 125 8.61 -6.84 16.55
N ASP A 126 9.23 -7.64 15.67
CA ASP A 126 8.85 -9.04 15.48
C ASP A 126 9.11 -9.81 16.78
N THR A 127 8.20 -9.67 17.74
CA THR A 127 8.15 -10.51 18.93
C THR A 127 7.53 -11.81 18.50
N GLY A 128 8.35 -12.72 17.99
CA GLY A 128 7.97 -14.11 17.87
C GLY A 128 7.37 -14.59 19.19
N GLY A 129 6.04 -14.79 19.24
CA GLY A 129 5.36 -15.20 20.47
C GLY A 129 3.87 -14.86 20.60
N GLY A 130 3.03 -15.31 19.67
CA GLY A 130 1.66 -15.80 19.94
C GLY A 130 0.55 -14.83 20.40
N SER A 131 -0.41 -14.56 19.51
CA SER A 131 -1.83 -15.00 19.59
C SER A 131 -2.75 -14.07 18.80
N GLY A 132 -2.94 -14.37 17.51
CA GLY A 132 -3.81 -13.59 16.63
C GLY A 132 -3.82 -14.06 15.18
N GLY A 133 -3.86 -15.37 14.96
CA GLY A 133 -4.25 -16.00 13.69
C GLY A 133 -3.22 -16.03 12.55
N PHE A 134 -2.22 -16.92 12.62
CA PHE A 134 -1.79 -17.86 11.56
C PHE A 134 -0.66 -18.77 12.07
N VAL A 135 -0.75 -20.09 11.85
CA VAL A 135 0.25 -21.13 12.20
C VAL A 135 0.17 -22.21 11.09
N PRO A 136 1.20 -23.01 10.73
CA PRO A 136 2.67 -22.87 10.78
C PRO A 136 3.36 -23.08 9.40
N LEU A 137 4.69 -22.95 9.40
CA LEU A 137 5.64 -23.40 8.38
C LEU A 137 5.27 -24.73 7.71
N SER A 138 5.01 -24.68 6.41
CA SER A 138 5.25 -25.78 5.49
C SER A 138 5.91 -25.23 4.22
N ALA A 139 7.05 -25.83 3.86
CA ALA A 139 7.82 -25.63 2.63
C ALA A 139 8.72 -24.38 2.51
N VAL A 140 9.90 -24.42 3.12
CA VAL A 140 11.16 -24.62 2.38
C VAL A 140 12.08 -25.49 3.25
N ARG A 141 12.48 -26.65 2.70
CA ARG A 141 13.48 -27.53 3.28
C ARG A 141 14.84 -26.82 3.28
N LEU A 142 15.51 -26.77 4.43
CA LEU A 142 16.95 -26.59 4.49
C LEU A 142 17.58 -27.71 3.65
N ALA A 143 18.44 -27.36 2.70
CA ALA A 143 19.31 -28.33 2.07
C ALA A 143 20.25 -28.88 3.15
N SER A 144 19.99 -30.11 3.57
CA SER A 144 20.96 -30.93 4.29
C SER A 144 21.93 -31.53 3.27
N GLY A 145 23.24 -31.37 3.51
CA GLY A 145 24.35 -32.03 2.79
C GLY A 145 25.39 -31.02 2.30
N SER A 146 26.68 -31.08 2.63
CA SER A 146 27.49 -32.17 3.18
C SER A 146 28.74 -31.60 3.87
N ALA A 147 29.14 -32.20 4.98
CA ALA A 147 30.54 -32.32 5.39
C ALA A 147 30.64 -33.37 6.51
N ALA A 148 30.70 -34.65 6.10
CA ALA A 148 31.38 -35.67 6.89
C ALA A 148 32.80 -35.77 6.33
N LEU A 149 33.78 -35.65 7.23
CA LEU A 149 35.12 -36.22 7.03
C LEU A 149 35.07 -37.71 7.35
#